data_AF-A0A5C2M8A5-F1
#
_entry.id   AF-A0A5C2M8A5-F1
#
_cell.length_a   1.000
_cell.length_b   1.000
_cell.length_c   1.000
_cell.angle_alpha   90.00
_cell.angle_beta   90.00
_cell.angle_gamma   90.00
#
_symmetry.space_group_name_H-M   'P 1'
#
loop_
_entity.id
_entity.type
_entity.pdbx_description
1 polymer ?
#
loop_
_entity_poly.entity_id
_entity_poly.type
_entity_poly.pdbx_seq_one_letter_code
_entity_poly.pdbx_strand_id
1 'polypeptide(L)'
;MSKNLSLSLMTANTDHPWYAAAQLIQPALIRLLDHLRRSLETSPWQGTYETVEIPCGEAEPQILYWLHLRQGDRQERVNLWELCYQICFQQYTPELDYSGIHDFQVGEVQADLSLFDPAGEVDWHKLDQKAAQVVAALFAGLDPP
;
A
#
# COMPACT_ATOMS: atom_id res chain seq x y z
N MET A 1 -25.81 14.15 40.75
CA MET A 1 -26.27 13.49 39.51
C MET A 1 -25.13 13.59 38.50
N SER A 2 -24.19 12.64 38.53
CA SER A 2 -23.04 12.59 37.60
C SER A 2 -22.96 11.21 36.99
N LYS A 3 -23.82 10.95 36.02
CA LYS A 3 -23.77 9.78 35.13
C LYS A 3 -24.13 10.28 33.75
N ASN A 4 -23.23 10.99 33.09
CA ASN A 4 -23.36 11.35 31.67
C ASN A 4 -22.04 11.85 31.04
N LEU A 5 -20.88 11.49 31.60
CA LEU A 5 -19.58 11.79 30.97
C LEU A 5 -18.90 10.58 30.32
N SER A 6 -19.51 9.39 30.41
CA SER A 6 -18.83 8.15 29.99
C SER A 6 -19.29 7.58 28.64
N LEU A 7 -20.23 8.24 27.93
CA LEU A 7 -20.74 7.71 26.65
C LEU A 7 -20.24 8.47 25.40
N SER A 8 -19.73 9.70 25.55
CA SER A 8 -19.24 10.50 24.41
C SER A 8 -17.77 10.27 24.05
N LEU A 9 -17.03 9.45 24.82
CA LEU A 9 -15.63 9.12 24.54
C LEU A 9 -15.46 7.82 23.73
N MET A 10 -16.54 7.09 23.42
CA MET A 10 -16.46 5.82 22.67
C MET A 10 -16.82 5.95 21.19
N THR A 11 -17.11 7.15 20.69
CA THR A 11 -17.45 7.41 19.27
C THR A 11 -16.44 8.31 18.56
N ALA A 12 -15.27 8.57 19.16
CA ALA A 12 -14.29 9.53 18.64
C ALA A 12 -13.06 8.89 17.97
N ASN A 13 -13.08 7.59 17.67
CA ASN A 13 -11.89 6.86 17.19
C ASN A 13 -11.93 6.47 15.70
N THR A 14 -12.98 6.86 14.97
CA THR A 14 -13.17 6.57 13.54
C THR A 14 -12.85 7.75 12.62
N ASP A 15 -12.61 8.95 13.16
CA ASP A 15 -12.42 10.17 12.35
C ASP A 15 -10.95 10.47 12.02
N HIS A 16 -10.01 9.59 12.38
CA HIS A 16 -8.62 9.80 11.99
C HIS A 16 -8.27 9.02 10.71
N PRO A 17 -7.95 9.70 9.59
CA PRO A 17 -7.59 9.05 8.31
C PRO A 17 -6.46 8.02 8.44
N TRP A 18 -5.50 8.26 9.35
CA TRP A 18 -4.44 7.29 9.69
C TRP A 18 -4.97 5.94 10.17
N TYR A 19 -6.08 5.88 10.92
CA TYR A 19 -6.61 4.61 11.44
C TYR A 19 -7.16 3.74 10.30
N ALA A 20 -7.87 4.35 9.36
CA ALA A 20 -8.30 3.69 8.15
C ALA A 20 -7.10 3.21 7.32
N ALA A 21 -6.08 4.05 7.14
CA ALA A 21 -4.86 3.66 6.44
C ALA A 21 -4.19 2.44 7.10
N ALA A 22 -4.03 2.44 8.42
CA ALA A 22 -3.40 1.34 9.16
C ALA A 22 -4.13 0.00 8.96
N GLN A 23 -5.46 0.02 8.86
CA GLN A 23 -6.25 -1.19 8.58
C GLN A 23 -6.06 -1.72 7.15
N LEU A 24 -5.75 -0.86 6.19
CA LEU A 24 -5.60 -1.23 4.78
C LEU A 24 -4.19 -1.72 4.43
N ILE A 25 -3.15 -1.18 5.07
CA ILE A 25 -1.75 -1.40 4.62
C ILE A 25 -1.36 -2.88 4.58
N GLN A 26 -1.56 -3.62 5.69
CA GLN A 26 -1.20 -5.03 5.74
C GLN A 26 -1.99 -5.87 4.72
N PRO A 27 -3.33 -5.80 4.64
CA PRO A 27 -4.05 -6.58 3.64
C PRO A 27 -3.79 -6.11 2.21
N ALA A 28 -3.51 -4.82 1.96
CA ALA A 28 -3.10 -4.31 0.66
C ALA A 28 -1.78 -4.96 0.21
N LEU A 29 -0.77 -5.04 1.08
CA LEU A 29 0.49 -5.70 0.77
C LEU A 29 0.30 -7.17 0.40
N ILE A 30 -0.54 -7.91 1.14
CA ILE A 30 -0.85 -9.31 0.84
C ILE A 30 -1.49 -9.44 -0.55
N ARG A 31 -2.48 -8.61 -0.88
CA ARG A 31 -3.16 -8.64 -2.18
C ARG A 31 -2.22 -8.23 -3.32
N LEU A 32 -1.42 -7.20 -3.10
CA LEU A 32 -0.41 -6.73 -4.03
C LEU A 32 0.56 -7.86 -4.40
N LEU A 33 1.16 -8.52 -3.41
CA LEU A 33 2.11 -9.62 -3.63
C LEU A 33 1.49 -10.79 -4.39
N ASP A 34 0.23 -11.15 -4.08
CA ASP A 34 -0.45 -12.23 -4.80
C ASP A 34 -0.73 -11.88 -6.28
N HIS A 35 -1.17 -10.65 -6.57
CA HIS A 35 -1.38 -10.20 -7.95
C HIS A 35 -0.06 -10.03 -8.71
N LEU A 36 1.01 -9.57 -8.06
CA LEU A 36 2.36 -9.49 -8.64
C LEU A 36 2.86 -10.89 -9.01
N ARG A 37 2.76 -11.87 -8.09
CA ARG A 37 3.14 -13.26 -8.36
C ARG A 37 2.40 -13.82 -9.57
N ARG A 38 1.07 -13.68 -9.62
CA ARG A 38 0.25 -14.16 -10.75
C ARG A 38 0.63 -13.47 -12.06
N SER A 39 0.89 -12.17 -12.04
CA SER A 39 1.26 -11.43 -13.26
C SER A 39 2.63 -11.87 -13.77
N LEU A 40 3.61 -12.06 -12.88
CA LEU A 40 4.94 -12.57 -13.21
C LEU A 40 4.90 -13.97 -13.84
N GLU A 41 3.98 -14.84 -13.42
CA GLU A 41 3.80 -16.19 -14.02
C GLU A 41 3.38 -16.12 -15.50
N THR A 42 2.67 -15.07 -15.91
CA THR A 42 2.15 -14.92 -17.28
C THR A 42 2.90 -13.89 -18.13
N SER A 43 3.71 -13.04 -17.51
CA SER A 43 4.44 -11.96 -18.17
C SER A 43 5.83 -12.43 -18.65
N PRO A 44 6.44 -11.74 -19.63
CA PRO A 44 7.82 -11.99 -20.00
C PRO A 44 8.85 -11.47 -18.97
N TRP A 45 8.40 -10.79 -17.91
CA TRP A 45 9.26 -10.24 -16.87
C TRP A 45 9.55 -11.29 -15.79
N GLN A 46 10.81 -11.36 -15.38
CA GLN A 46 11.25 -12.13 -14.22
C GLN A 46 11.31 -11.20 -13.01
N GLY A 47 10.73 -11.62 -11.89
CA GLY A 47 10.68 -10.84 -10.66
C GLY A 47 11.50 -11.46 -9.53
N THR A 48 12.31 -10.66 -8.84
CA THR A 48 12.98 -11.06 -7.60
C THR A 48 12.70 -10.03 -6.51
N TYR A 49 12.33 -10.52 -5.33
CA TYR A 49 12.05 -9.69 -4.17
C TYR A 49 13.30 -9.50 -3.32
N GLU A 50 13.52 -8.28 -2.85
CA GLU A 50 14.60 -7.92 -1.93
C GLU A 50 14.02 -7.18 -0.72
N THR A 51 14.54 -7.54 0.46
CA THR A 51 14.24 -6.84 1.71
C THR A 51 15.47 -6.04 2.12
N VAL A 52 15.30 -4.76 2.34
CA VAL A 52 16.36 -3.83 2.75
C VAL A 52 16.00 -3.24 4.11
N GLU A 53 16.90 -3.36 5.07
CA GLU A 53 16.80 -2.66 6.35
C GLU A 53 17.38 -1.25 6.20
N ILE A 54 16.57 -0.24 6.50
CA ILE A 54 16.98 1.17 6.50
C ILE A 54 17.28 1.57 7.95
N PRO A 55 18.53 1.92 8.29
CA PRO A 55 18.87 2.39 9.61
C PRO A 55 18.18 3.72 9.93
N CYS A 56 17.50 3.80 11.07
CA CYS A 56 16.78 5.00 11.52
C CYS A 56 17.39 5.59 12.80
N GLY A 57 18.72 5.71 12.84
CA GLY A 57 19.45 6.22 14.01
C GLY A 57 19.31 5.28 15.21
N GLU A 58 18.76 5.80 16.32
CA GLU A 58 18.52 5.04 17.56
C GLU A 58 17.16 4.31 17.56
N ALA A 59 16.30 4.56 16.58
CA ALA A 59 15.01 3.88 16.44
C ALA A 59 15.17 2.51 15.78
N GLU A 60 14.10 1.69 15.84
CA GLU A 60 14.05 0.43 15.11
C GLU A 60 14.23 0.66 13.59
N PRO A 61 14.98 -0.21 12.90
CA PRO A 61 15.18 -0.08 11.47
C PRO A 61 13.87 -0.27 10.72
N GLN A 62 13.69 0.51 9.66
CA GLN A 62 12.56 0.36 8.76
C GLN A 62 12.82 -0.71 7.71
N ILE A 63 11.79 -1.46 7.33
CA ILE A 63 11.92 -2.57 6.38
C ILE A 63 11.32 -2.15 5.04
N LEU A 64 12.18 -1.94 4.04
CA LEU A 64 11.81 -1.62 2.67
C LEU A 64 11.78 -2.89 1.82
N TYR A 65 10.73 -3.04 1.01
CA TYR A 65 10.60 -4.15 0.07
C TYR A 65 10.72 -3.66 -1.38
N TRP A 66 11.65 -4.25 -2.10
CA TRP A 66 11.85 -4.03 -3.53
C TRP A 66 11.38 -5.22 -4.35
N LEU A 67 10.77 -4.93 -5.49
CA LEU A 67 10.63 -5.87 -6.58
C LEU A 67 11.56 -5.44 -7.72
N HIS A 68 12.51 -6.31 -8.04
CA HIS A 68 13.37 -6.16 -9.21
C HIS A 68 12.78 -6.95 -10.36
N LEU A 69 12.56 -6.28 -11.48
CA LEU A 69 11.98 -6.82 -12.69
C LEU A 69 13.03 -6.85 -13.79
N ARG A 70 13.15 -7.98 -14.48
CA ARG A 70 14.07 -8.15 -15.60
C ARG A 70 13.39 -8.76 -16.82
N GLN A 71 13.60 -8.16 -17.98
CA GLN A 71 13.17 -8.69 -19.28
C GLN A 71 14.30 -8.46 -20.30
N GLY A 72 15.06 -9.52 -20.61
CA GLY A 72 16.26 -9.39 -21.44
C GLY A 72 17.31 -8.48 -20.77
N ASP A 73 17.64 -7.39 -21.45
CA ASP A 73 18.58 -6.35 -20.97
C ASP A 73 17.89 -5.23 -20.18
N ARG A 74 16.55 -5.22 -20.13
CA ARG A 74 15.79 -4.24 -19.36
C ARG A 74 15.74 -4.64 -17.90
N GLN A 75 15.95 -3.67 -17.02
CA GLN A 75 15.84 -3.82 -15.58
C GLN A 75 15.06 -2.65 -15.02
N GLU A 76 14.06 -2.97 -14.20
CA GLU A 76 13.21 -2.00 -13.51
C GLU A 76 13.17 -2.39 -12.04
N ARG A 77 13.11 -1.39 -11.16
CA ARG A 77 13.04 -1.60 -9.72
C ARG A 77 11.86 -0.84 -9.16
N VAL A 78 11.06 -1.52 -8.35
CA VAL A 78 9.77 -1.00 -7.87
C VAL A 78 9.69 -1.13 -6.35
N ASN A 79 9.48 0.00 -5.68
CA ASN A 79 9.24 0.07 -4.25
C ASN A 79 7.81 -0.43 -3.97
N LEU A 80 7.67 -1.52 -3.21
CA LEU A 80 6.36 -2.10 -2.95
C LEU A 80 5.50 -1.27 -1.99
N TRP A 81 6.11 -0.42 -1.16
CA TRP A 81 5.36 0.49 -0.30
C TRP A 81 4.63 1.54 -1.13
N GLU A 82 5.24 2.06 -2.19
CA GLU A 82 4.62 3.01 -3.11
C GLU A 82 3.35 2.47 -3.76
N LEU A 83 3.38 1.21 -4.18
CA LEU A 83 2.20 0.53 -4.71
C LEU A 83 1.14 0.31 -3.61
N CYS A 84 1.56 -0.03 -2.38
CA CYS A 84 0.63 -0.14 -1.25
C CYS A 84 -0.04 1.19 -0.94
N TYR A 85 0.68 2.30 -0.97
CA TYR A 85 0.14 3.65 -0.79
C TYR A 85 -0.84 4.01 -1.90
N GLN A 86 -0.52 3.68 -3.15
CA GLN A 86 -1.44 3.87 -4.28
C GLN A 86 -2.75 3.08 -4.10
N ILE A 87 -2.69 1.88 -3.51
CA ILE A 87 -3.88 1.10 -3.16
C ILE A 87 -4.63 1.77 -2.01
N CYS A 88 -3.95 2.19 -0.94
CA CYS A 88 -4.60 2.62 0.30
C CYS A 88 -5.10 4.06 0.28
N PHE A 89 -4.53 4.94 -0.54
CA PHE A 89 -4.81 6.37 -0.53
C PHE A 89 -5.60 6.84 -1.76
N GLN A 90 -6.31 7.95 -1.59
CA GLN A 90 -6.98 8.65 -2.68
C GLN A 90 -5.99 9.54 -3.42
N GLN A 91 -6.01 9.47 -4.76
CA GLN A 91 -5.23 10.37 -5.63
C GLN A 91 -3.70 10.35 -5.37
N TYR A 92 -3.19 9.25 -4.81
CA TYR A 92 -1.75 9.07 -4.60
C TYR A 92 -1.07 8.69 -5.93
N THR A 93 0.00 9.42 -6.26
CA THR A 93 0.87 9.11 -7.41
C THR A 93 2.17 8.53 -6.86
N PRO A 94 2.50 7.27 -7.16
CA PRO A 94 3.68 6.62 -6.58
C PRO A 94 5.00 7.08 -7.22
N GLU A 95 6.03 7.21 -6.39
CA GLU A 95 7.43 7.41 -6.82
C GLU A 95 8.18 6.07 -6.77
N LEU A 96 7.96 5.21 -7.78
CA LEU A 96 8.32 3.79 -7.72
C LEU A 96 9.81 3.48 -7.45
N ASP A 97 10.72 4.41 -7.70
CA ASP A 97 12.17 4.26 -7.45
C ASP A 97 12.65 4.94 -6.16
N TYR A 98 11.74 5.54 -5.38
CA TYR A 98 12.04 6.19 -4.10
C TYR A 98 12.73 5.22 -3.14
N SER A 99 13.93 5.61 -2.66
CA SER A 99 14.81 4.73 -1.87
C SER A 99 14.52 4.69 -0.37
N GLY A 100 13.28 5.00 0.03
CA GLY A 100 12.86 5.03 1.42
C GLY A 100 11.42 4.58 1.63
N ILE A 101 10.89 4.91 2.80
CA ILE A 101 9.49 4.74 3.17
C ILE A 101 9.00 6.12 3.62
N HIS A 102 7.88 6.59 3.07
CA HIS A 102 7.37 7.91 3.41
C HIS A 102 6.82 7.93 4.84
N ASP A 103 7.25 8.94 5.60
CA ASP A 103 6.68 9.29 6.90
C ASP A 103 5.61 10.37 6.71
N PHE A 104 4.41 9.93 6.32
CA PHE A 104 3.31 10.83 6.04
C PHE A 104 2.85 11.58 7.29
N GLN A 105 2.83 12.91 7.19
CA GLN A 105 2.25 13.77 8.21
C GLN A 105 0.72 13.81 8.09
N VAL A 106 0.06 14.21 9.18
CA VAL A 106 -1.40 14.33 9.22
C VAL A 106 -1.88 15.31 8.15
N GLY A 107 -2.69 14.80 7.20
CA GLY A 107 -3.29 15.59 6.13
C GLY A 107 -2.54 15.58 4.81
N GLU A 108 -1.35 14.98 4.72
CA GLU A 108 -0.62 14.83 3.44
C GLU A 108 -1.28 13.82 2.50
N VAL A 109 -1.87 12.77 3.08
CA VAL A 109 -2.59 11.73 2.35
C VAL A 109 -3.94 11.45 2.99
N GLN A 110 -4.89 10.99 2.18
CA GLN A 110 -6.22 10.60 2.62
C GLN A 110 -6.46 9.12 2.31
N ALA A 111 -6.83 8.36 3.34
CA ALA A 111 -7.21 6.96 3.16
C ALA A 111 -8.43 6.84 2.23
N ASP A 112 -8.42 5.84 1.38
CA ASP A 112 -9.54 5.54 0.50
C ASP A 112 -10.65 4.82 1.25
N LEU A 113 -11.55 5.60 1.84
CA LEU A 113 -12.67 5.09 2.62
C LEU A 113 -13.66 4.25 1.79
N SER A 114 -13.58 4.28 0.44
CA SER A 114 -14.41 3.43 -0.41
C SER A 114 -14.06 1.93 -0.30
N LEU A 115 -12.87 1.62 0.22
CA LEU A 115 -12.36 0.27 0.50
C LEU A 115 -12.94 -0.34 1.78
N PHE A 116 -13.83 0.34 2.47
CA PHE A 116 -14.55 -0.18 3.62
C PHE A 116 -16.02 -0.47 3.25
N ASP A 117 -16.61 -1.40 3.98
CA ASP A 117 -18.03 -1.70 3.91
C ASP A 117 -18.85 -0.74 4.80
N PRO A 118 -20.19 -0.79 4.76
CA PRO A 118 -21.02 0.07 5.61
C PRO A 118 -20.87 -0.16 7.12
N ALA A 119 -20.28 -1.29 7.55
CA ALA A 119 -19.97 -1.56 8.95
C ALA A 119 -18.62 -0.95 9.38
N GLY A 120 -17.84 -0.40 8.45
CA GLY A 120 -16.52 0.16 8.70
C GLY A 120 -15.40 -0.88 8.69
N GLU A 121 -15.67 -2.09 8.21
CA GLU A 121 -14.69 -3.16 8.05
C GLU A 121 -14.11 -3.13 6.63
N VAL A 122 -12.91 -3.70 6.43
CA VAL A 122 -12.28 -3.74 5.11
C VAL A 122 -13.12 -4.55 4.13
N ASP A 123 -13.50 -3.93 3.01
CA ASP A 123 -14.13 -4.59 1.87
C ASP A 123 -13.07 -5.33 1.06
N TRP A 124 -12.89 -6.61 1.40
CA TRP A 124 -11.89 -7.50 0.80
C TRP A 124 -11.99 -7.61 -0.72
N HIS A 125 -13.21 -7.50 -1.27
CA HIS A 125 -13.40 -7.62 -2.71
C HIS A 125 -12.92 -6.36 -3.43
N LYS A 126 -13.29 -5.18 -2.93
CA LYS A 126 -12.80 -3.91 -3.49
C LYS A 126 -11.29 -3.76 -3.34
N LEU A 127 -10.73 -4.16 -2.19
CA LEU A 127 -9.29 -4.11 -1.97
C LEU A 127 -8.53 -5.00 -2.96
N ASP A 128 -9.00 -6.24 -3.15
CA ASP A 128 -8.41 -7.16 -4.13
C ASP A 128 -8.52 -6.61 -5.55
N GLN A 129 -9.66 -6.04 -5.93
CA GLN A 129 -9.87 -5.42 -7.24
C GLN A 129 -8.93 -4.22 -7.45
N LYS A 130 -8.77 -3.35 -6.46
CA LYS A 130 -7.87 -2.18 -6.56
C LYS A 130 -6.41 -2.63 -6.64
N ALA A 131 -6.00 -3.64 -5.89
CA ALA A 131 -4.68 -4.23 -6.00
C ALA A 131 -4.43 -4.82 -7.40
N ALA A 132 -5.40 -5.54 -7.97
CA ALA A 132 -5.33 -6.07 -9.33
C ALA A 132 -5.13 -4.95 -10.36
N GLN A 133 -5.86 -3.84 -10.22
CA GLN A 133 -5.76 -2.67 -11.10
C GLN A 133 -4.38 -2.00 -11.02
N VAL A 134 -3.85 -1.82 -9.81
CA VAL A 134 -2.51 -1.24 -9.60
C VAL A 134 -1.43 -2.11 -10.22
N VAL A 135 -1.50 -3.43 -10.04
CA VAL A 135 -0.55 -4.36 -10.67
C VAL A 135 -0.69 -4.35 -12.19
N ALA A 136 -1.91 -4.39 -12.72
CA ALA A 136 -2.12 -4.34 -14.17
C ALA A 136 -1.56 -3.04 -14.77
N ALA A 137 -1.75 -1.89 -14.09
CA ALA A 137 -1.20 -0.61 -14.51
C ALA A 137 0.33 -0.59 -14.46
N LEU A 138 0.95 -1.17 -13.43
CA LEU A 138 2.40 -1.33 -13.34
C LEU A 138 2.93 -2.06 -14.59
N PHE A 139 2.42 -3.26 -14.87
CA PHE A 139 2.90 -4.05 -16.01
C PHE A 139 2.62 -3.40 -17.36
N ALA A 140 1.48 -2.73 -17.53
CA ALA A 140 1.20 -1.96 -18.74
C ALA A 140 2.20 -0.81 -18.94
N GLY A 141 2.68 -0.18 -17.87
CA GLY A 141 3.72 0.85 -17.93
C GLY A 141 5.13 0.33 -18.21
N LEU A 142 5.36 -0.98 -18.06
CA LEU A 142 6.61 -1.64 -18.39
C LEU A 142 6.70 -2.00 -19.87
N ASP A 143 5.59 -2.16 -20.57
CA ASP A 143 5.63 -2.45 -22.00
C ASP A 143 5.96 -1.17 -22.78
N PRO A 144 6.80 -1.24 -23.84
CA PRO A 144 7.05 -0.07 -24.66
C PRO A 144 5.73 0.39 -25.33
N PRO A 145 5.56 1.71 -25.55
CA PRO A 145 4.42 2.24 -26.27
C PRO A 145 4.37 1.77 -27.74
#